data_AF-A0A157TL60-F1
#
_entry.id   AF-A0A157TL60-F1
#
_cell.length_a   1.000
_cell.length_b   1.000
_cell.length_c   1.000
_cell.angle_alpha   90.00
_cell.angle_beta   90.00
_cell.angle_gamma   90.00
#
_symmetry.space_group_name_H-M   'P 1'
#
loop_
_entity.id
_entity.type
_entity.pdbx_description
1 polymer ?
#
loop_
_entity_poly.entity_id
_entity_poly.type
_entity_poly.pdbx_seq_one_letter_code
_entity_poly.pdbx_strand_id
1 'polypeptide(L)'
;MTAKISFFPVGNGDMTLIQTEDGKNILIDCRIRDGKEHPDVRSQLREKLSRNDEGRLFVHLFIWSHPDSDHCDGVSDHFHLGKPENWSERSDKIFINEIWSSPIVFRRHHAQNHPLCDDAKALNAEVKRRVNLYKEKGYLDGVGNQVLVLGKDDGDKTDDIPNILLELDQKTRWINQSYSSCFEAHLLGPSPKKDLDELEDKLGKNHSSVIMNFAIKGGNKTAYFLSGGDAEVVCWECVRDRLTDKYSMSWLDYDILQAPHHCSWHSLSHHSLSDMGDEAETSEKAMEVFNRAKQNAFIISSSKVIEDDEKDPPAYRAKEEYEKIVDNVQGQFLCVSDHKKNGENIPLEIEISDNGIKKIAASALGMAESSSAAVNRQGGGGYA
;
A
#
# COMPACT_ATOMS: atom_id res chain seq x y z
N MET A 1 -13.41 13.90 16.70
CA MET A 1 -12.18 13.88 15.89
C MET A 1 -12.13 12.52 15.21
N THR A 2 -11.67 12.43 13.96
CA THR A 2 -11.88 11.24 13.10
C THR A 2 -10.62 10.91 12.32
N ALA A 3 -10.34 9.62 12.13
CA ALA A 3 -9.39 9.14 11.14
C ALA A 3 -10.14 8.52 9.96
N LYS A 4 -9.47 8.39 8.82
CA LYS A 4 -10.06 7.87 7.58
C LYS A 4 -9.06 7.05 6.79
N ILE A 5 -9.53 5.99 6.16
CA ILE A 5 -8.78 5.23 5.16
C ILE A 5 -9.55 5.31 3.84
N SER A 6 -8.89 5.77 2.77
CA SER A 6 -9.46 5.92 1.44
C SER A 6 -8.76 4.98 0.47
N PHE A 7 -9.52 4.07 -0.15
CA PHE A 7 -9.04 3.15 -1.18
C PHE A 7 -9.42 3.71 -2.55
N PHE A 8 -8.44 4.07 -3.37
CA PHE A 8 -8.69 4.72 -4.66
C PHE A 8 -9.05 3.70 -5.75
N PRO A 9 -9.98 4.03 -6.67
CA PRO A 9 -10.42 3.13 -7.73
C PRO A 9 -9.41 3.05 -8.88
N VAL A 10 -8.29 2.35 -8.66
CA VAL A 10 -7.17 2.28 -9.61
C VAL A 10 -7.17 1.02 -10.49
N GLY A 11 -8.21 0.18 -10.41
CA GLY A 11 -8.26 -1.13 -11.09
C GLY A 11 -7.51 -2.20 -10.31
N ASN A 12 -6.89 -3.16 -10.99
CA ASN A 12 -6.06 -4.21 -10.36
C ASN A 12 -4.70 -3.63 -9.97
N GLY A 13 -4.69 -2.81 -8.92
CA GLY A 13 -3.54 -2.09 -8.41
C GLY A 13 -3.89 -1.49 -7.05
N ASP A 14 -2.89 -1.03 -6.33
CA ASP A 14 -3.10 -0.46 -5.00
C ASP A 14 -2.77 1.03 -4.94
N MET A 15 -3.64 1.75 -4.25
CA MET A 15 -3.43 3.14 -3.85
C MET A 15 -4.36 3.43 -2.68
N THR A 16 -3.78 3.59 -1.49
CA THR A 16 -4.54 3.74 -0.24
C THR A 16 -4.02 4.93 0.56
N LEU A 17 -4.90 5.87 0.91
CA LEU A 17 -4.56 7.02 1.76
C LEU A 17 -5.14 6.86 3.16
N ILE A 18 -4.28 6.81 4.17
CA ILE A 18 -4.65 6.94 5.57
C ILE A 18 -4.51 8.41 5.97
N GLN A 19 -5.59 8.98 6.53
CA GLN A 19 -5.61 10.28 7.15
C GLN A 19 -5.84 10.10 8.65
N THR A 20 -4.82 10.39 9.45
CA THR A 20 -4.88 10.22 10.90
C THR A 20 -5.58 11.40 11.56
N GLU A 21 -6.09 11.17 12.77
CA GLU A 21 -6.77 12.19 13.57
C GLU A 21 -5.88 13.42 13.89
N ASP A 22 -4.56 13.22 13.98
CA ASP A 22 -3.55 14.26 14.17
C ASP A 22 -3.04 14.88 12.84
N GLY A 23 -3.77 14.66 11.75
CA GLY A 23 -3.57 15.35 10.47
C GLY A 23 -2.45 14.80 9.59
N LYS A 24 -1.96 13.58 9.83
CA LYS A 24 -0.96 12.94 8.95
C LYS A 24 -1.66 12.31 7.75
N ASN A 25 -1.08 12.53 6.57
CA ASN A 25 -1.47 11.90 5.30
C ASN A 25 -0.42 10.86 4.95
N ILE A 26 -0.80 9.58 4.94
CA ILE A 26 0.07 8.44 4.68
C ILE A 26 -0.47 7.72 3.44
N LEU A 27 0.28 7.75 2.36
CA LEU A 27 -0.08 7.09 1.11
C LEU A 27 0.66 5.75 1.03
N ILE A 28 -0.07 4.67 0.79
CA ILE A 28 0.48 3.34 0.52
C ILE A 28 0.26 3.06 -0.96
N ASP A 29 1.37 2.85 -1.66
CA ASP A 29 1.46 2.63 -3.10
C ASP A 29 0.82 3.75 -3.94
N CYS A 30 0.98 3.66 -5.25
CA CYS A 30 0.45 4.63 -6.19
C CYS A 30 0.14 3.97 -7.53
N ARG A 31 -1.04 4.26 -8.07
CA ARG A 31 -1.34 3.94 -9.46
C ARG A 31 -2.18 5.04 -10.08
N ILE A 32 -1.51 6.05 -10.63
CA ILE A 32 -2.15 7.14 -11.35
C ILE A 32 -1.88 6.94 -12.84
N ARG A 33 -2.97 6.83 -13.60
CA ARG A 33 -2.92 6.60 -15.05
C ARG A 33 -3.72 7.69 -15.76
N ASP A 34 -3.13 8.24 -16.81
CA ASP A 34 -3.82 9.17 -17.70
C ASP A 34 -4.81 8.42 -18.62
N GLY A 35 -5.91 9.07 -18.99
CA GLY A 35 -6.91 8.49 -19.90
C GLY A 35 -8.33 8.74 -19.42
N LYS A 36 -9.30 8.82 -20.35
CA LYS A 36 -10.73 9.01 -19.99
C LYS A 36 -11.39 7.72 -19.48
N GLU A 37 -10.75 6.59 -19.75
CA GLU A 37 -11.12 5.25 -19.33
C GLU A 37 -10.71 4.94 -17.89
N HIS A 38 -9.92 5.81 -17.26
CA HIS A 38 -9.45 5.66 -15.89
C HIS A 38 -10.12 6.71 -14.99
N PRO A 39 -10.50 6.36 -13.75
CA PRO A 39 -10.96 7.36 -12.78
C PRO A 39 -9.86 8.40 -12.51
N ASP A 40 -10.25 9.66 -12.33
CA ASP A 40 -9.31 10.76 -12.03
C ASP A 40 -8.83 10.71 -10.57
N VAL A 41 -8.10 9.65 -10.24
CA VAL A 41 -7.52 9.41 -8.92
C VAL A 41 -6.48 10.48 -8.55
N ARG A 42 -5.90 11.15 -9.55
CA ARG A 42 -5.00 12.29 -9.36
C ARG A 42 -5.73 13.44 -8.68
N SER A 43 -6.83 13.91 -9.25
CA SER A 43 -7.62 15.00 -8.65
C SER A 43 -8.21 14.56 -7.31
N GLN A 44 -8.74 13.33 -7.23
CA GLN A 44 -9.27 12.76 -5.98
C GLN A 44 -8.23 12.73 -4.85
N LEU A 45 -6.97 12.40 -5.14
CA LEU A 45 -5.89 12.46 -4.15
C LEU A 45 -5.61 13.90 -3.76
N ARG A 46 -5.44 14.80 -4.74
CA ARG A 46 -5.00 16.17 -4.50
C ARG A 46 -5.98 16.96 -3.64
N GLU A 47 -7.28 16.73 -3.79
CA GLU A 47 -8.33 17.35 -2.97
C GLU A 47 -8.30 16.92 -1.50
N LYS A 48 -7.69 15.77 -1.19
CA LYS A 48 -7.55 15.27 0.18
C LYS A 48 -6.28 15.76 0.87
N LEU A 49 -5.34 16.31 0.12
CA LEU A 49 -4.04 16.73 0.63
C LEU A 49 -4.05 18.21 1.02
N SER A 50 -3.33 18.52 2.09
CA SER A 50 -3.03 19.89 2.51
C SER A 50 -1.76 20.41 1.85
N ARG A 51 -1.64 21.73 1.71
CA ARG A 51 -0.36 22.37 1.40
C ARG A 51 0.41 22.69 2.69
N ASN A 52 1.74 22.60 2.64
CA ASN A 52 2.61 23.02 3.74
C ASN A 52 2.86 24.54 3.71
N ASP A 53 3.64 25.05 4.67
CA ASP A 53 3.97 26.48 4.78
C ASP A 53 4.74 27.04 3.57
N GLU A 54 5.36 26.17 2.78
CA GLU A 54 6.09 26.50 1.55
C GLU A 54 5.18 26.40 0.30
N GLY A 55 3.87 26.21 0.50
CA GLY A 55 2.88 26.12 -0.57
C GLY A 55 2.88 24.79 -1.32
N ARG A 56 3.58 23.74 -0.85
CA ARG A 56 3.67 22.45 -1.54
C ARG A 56 2.56 21.52 -1.09
N LEU A 57 1.83 20.93 -2.03
CA LEU A 57 0.93 19.81 -1.72
C LEU A 57 1.77 18.60 -1.29
N PHE A 58 1.43 17.90 -0.21
CA PHE A 58 2.33 16.89 0.34
C PHE A 58 1.66 15.71 1.03
N VAL A 59 2.40 14.59 1.08
CA VAL A 59 2.15 13.47 1.98
C VAL A 59 3.21 13.45 3.07
N HIS A 60 2.80 13.09 4.28
CA HIS A 60 3.73 12.93 5.41
C HIS A 60 4.58 11.68 5.24
N LEU A 61 4.00 10.64 4.65
CA LEU A 61 4.65 9.36 4.42
C LEU A 61 4.14 8.74 3.12
N PHE A 62 5.07 8.24 2.31
CA PHE A 62 4.80 7.33 1.20
C PHE A 62 5.37 5.96 1.55
N ILE A 63 4.52 4.93 1.65
CA ILE A 63 4.93 3.54 1.88
C ILE A 63 4.85 2.82 0.54
N TRP A 64 5.94 2.18 0.14
CA TRP A 64 6.01 1.45 -1.12
C TRP A 64 6.21 -0.05 -0.86
N SER A 65 5.23 -0.85 -1.29
CA SER A 65 5.14 -2.26 -0.95
C SER A 65 6.02 -3.17 -1.81
N HIS A 66 5.97 -3.03 -3.15
CA HIS A 66 6.76 -3.79 -4.12
C HIS A 66 6.83 -3.05 -5.48
N PRO A 67 7.77 -3.43 -6.39
CA PRO A 67 8.07 -2.64 -7.59
C PRO A 67 7.17 -2.87 -8.80
N ASP A 68 6.11 -3.67 -8.70
CA ASP A 68 5.23 -3.89 -9.84
C ASP A 68 4.52 -2.58 -10.23
N SER A 69 4.24 -2.42 -11.53
CA SER A 69 3.76 -1.16 -12.09
C SER A 69 2.47 -0.67 -11.45
N ASP A 70 1.57 -1.58 -11.13
CA ASP A 70 0.29 -1.33 -10.48
C ASP A 70 0.37 -0.87 -9.02
N HIS A 71 1.60 -0.72 -8.49
CA HIS A 71 1.89 -0.16 -7.17
C HIS A 71 2.76 1.10 -7.23
N CYS A 72 3.24 1.51 -8.41
CA CYS A 72 4.04 2.73 -8.57
C CYS A 72 3.79 3.58 -9.83
N ASP A 73 2.88 3.19 -10.74
CA ASP A 73 2.58 3.94 -11.95
C ASP A 73 2.20 5.40 -11.65
N GLY A 74 2.78 6.31 -12.43
CA GLY A 74 2.52 7.76 -12.36
C GLY A 74 3.27 8.48 -11.24
N VAL A 75 4.07 7.76 -10.42
CA VAL A 75 4.86 8.38 -9.35
C VAL A 75 5.79 9.46 -9.90
N SER A 76 6.50 9.19 -11.00
CA SER A 76 7.47 10.15 -11.56
C SER A 76 6.80 11.41 -12.07
N ASP A 77 5.55 11.33 -12.53
CA ASP A 77 4.82 12.46 -13.10
C ASP A 77 4.13 13.31 -12.03
N HIS A 78 3.67 12.68 -10.94
CA HIS A 78 2.85 13.35 -9.94
C HIS A 78 3.55 13.66 -8.63
N PHE A 79 4.67 13.00 -8.33
CA PHE A 79 5.42 13.20 -7.09
C PHE A 79 6.83 13.76 -7.36
N HIS A 80 7.30 14.58 -6.43
CA HIS A 80 8.64 15.14 -6.50
C HIS A 80 9.67 14.10 -6.06
N LEU A 81 10.39 13.56 -7.05
CA LEU A 81 11.55 12.70 -6.85
C LEU A 81 12.83 13.53 -7.04
N GLY A 82 13.69 13.55 -6.04
CA GLY A 82 14.94 14.30 -6.05
C GLY A 82 15.12 15.16 -4.81
N LYS A 83 16.13 16.02 -4.86
CA LYS A 83 16.48 16.90 -3.73
C LYS A 83 15.34 17.88 -3.42
N PRO A 84 15.04 18.17 -2.13
CA PRO A 84 13.99 19.12 -1.75
C PRO A 84 14.10 20.48 -2.43
N GLU A 85 15.32 21.02 -2.55
CA GLU A 85 15.59 22.32 -3.16
C GLU A 85 15.30 22.39 -4.67
N ASN A 86 15.15 21.24 -5.33
CA ASN A 86 14.81 21.16 -6.75
C ASN A 86 13.29 21.11 -6.99
N TRP A 87 12.47 21.13 -5.94
CA TRP A 87 11.02 21.21 -6.12
C TRP A 87 10.65 22.53 -6.80
N SER A 88 9.68 22.48 -7.72
CA SER A 88 9.26 23.65 -8.49
C SER A 88 7.76 23.86 -8.42
N GLU A 89 7.34 25.08 -8.11
CA GLU A 89 5.94 25.51 -8.17
C GLU A 89 5.34 25.31 -9.58
N ARG A 90 6.17 25.41 -10.62
CA ARG A 90 5.73 25.20 -12.00
C ARG A 90 5.24 23.77 -12.26
N SER A 91 5.87 22.77 -11.67
CA SER A 91 5.45 21.38 -11.83
C SER A 91 4.39 20.97 -10.81
N ASP A 92 4.34 21.64 -9.66
CA ASP A 92 3.39 21.44 -8.56
C ASP A 92 3.17 19.95 -8.19
N LYS A 93 4.27 19.19 -8.28
CA LYS A 93 4.30 17.78 -7.92
C LYS A 93 4.13 17.63 -6.41
N ILE A 94 3.43 16.57 -6.00
CA ILE A 94 3.19 16.25 -4.60
C ILE A 94 4.55 15.97 -3.94
N PHE A 95 4.82 16.68 -2.85
CA PHE A 95 6.05 16.52 -2.08
C PHE A 95 5.93 15.33 -1.14
N ILE A 96 6.99 14.52 -1.03
CA ILE A 96 7.04 13.35 -0.16
C ILE A 96 8.01 13.62 0.98
N ASN A 97 7.50 13.81 2.20
CA ASN A 97 8.32 14.09 3.37
C ASN A 97 9.23 12.91 3.74
N GLU A 98 8.67 11.70 3.80
CA GLU A 98 9.35 10.46 4.14
C GLU A 98 8.92 9.32 3.21
N ILE A 99 9.84 8.42 2.87
CA ILE A 99 9.55 7.19 2.11
C ILE A 99 9.89 5.97 2.94
N TRP A 100 8.98 5.01 3.04
CA TRP A 100 9.26 3.68 3.56
C TRP A 100 9.29 2.67 2.43
N SER A 101 10.31 1.82 2.40
CA SER A 101 10.42 0.78 1.37
C SER A 101 11.32 -0.36 1.82
N SER A 102 11.11 -1.56 1.27
CA SER A 102 11.97 -2.71 1.55
C SER A 102 12.88 -3.04 0.37
N PRO A 103 14.21 -2.91 0.49
CA PRO A 103 15.13 -3.28 -0.58
C PRO A 103 15.17 -4.81 -0.83
N ILE A 104 14.66 -5.61 0.12
CA ILE A 104 14.53 -7.08 -0.02
C ILE A 104 13.57 -7.40 -1.16
N VAL A 105 12.43 -6.71 -1.20
CA VAL A 105 11.41 -6.88 -2.22
C VAL A 105 11.95 -6.52 -3.62
N PHE A 106 12.70 -5.41 -3.75
CA PHE A 106 13.35 -5.02 -5.01
C PHE A 106 14.28 -6.09 -5.56
N ARG A 107 15.12 -6.67 -4.68
CA ARG A 107 16.10 -7.67 -5.11
C ARG A 107 15.43 -8.97 -5.52
N ARG A 108 14.34 -9.37 -4.85
CA ARG A 108 13.53 -10.54 -5.24
C ARG A 108 12.95 -10.36 -6.63
N HIS A 109 12.32 -9.22 -6.89
CA HIS A 109 11.79 -8.91 -8.21
C HIS A 109 12.89 -8.94 -9.30
N HIS A 110 14.05 -8.34 -9.04
CA HIS A 110 15.18 -8.40 -9.98
C HIS A 110 15.68 -9.83 -10.22
N ALA A 111 15.70 -10.69 -9.20
CA ALA A 111 16.12 -12.09 -9.34
C ALA A 111 15.17 -12.93 -10.22
N GLN A 112 13.92 -12.48 -10.38
CA GLN A 112 12.91 -13.12 -11.23
C GLN A 112 12.98 -12.68 -12.71
N ASN A 113 13.97 -11.87 -13.10
CA ASN A 113 14.10 -11.28 -14.45
C ASN A 113 12.87 -10.49 -14.92
N HIS A 114 12.01 -10.04 -13.99
CA HIS A 114 10.91 -9.15 -14.34
C HIS A 114 11.46 -7.73 -14.60
N PRO A 115 11.18 -7.14 -15.77
CA PRO A 115 11.65 -5.80 -16.09
C PRO A 115 10.91 -4.78 -15.23
N LEU A 116 11.67 -3.97 -14.48
CA LEU A 116 11.12 -2.83 -13.75
C LEU A 116 10.56 -1.79 -14.74
N CYS A 117 9.37 -1.26 -14.46
CA CYS A 117 8.85 -0.09 -15.16
C CYS A 117 9.70 1.15 -14.82
N ASP A 118 9.54 2.22 -15.59
CA ASP A 118 10.36 3.42 -15.42
C ASP A 118 10.03 4.16 -14.12
N ASP A 119 8.77 4.12 -13.66
CA ASP A 119 8.38 4.65 -12.35
C ASP A 119 9.04 3.89 -11.20
N ALA A 120 9.07 2.56 -11.24
CA ALA A 120 9.77 1.75 -10.25
C ALA A 120 11.29 2.07 -10.23
N LYS A 121 11.91 2.28 -11.39
CA LYS A 121 13.33 2.70 -11.45
C LYS A 121 13.53 4.07 -10.81
N ALA A 122 12.65 5.02 -11.10
CA ALA A 122 12.73 6.39 -10.60
C ALA A 122 12.52 6.45 -9.07
N LEU A 123 11.50 5.77 -8.55
CA LEU A 123 11.22 5.73 -7.11
C LEU A 123 12.33 5.02 -6.34
N ASN A 124 12.87 3.91 -6.88
CA ASN A 124 14.04 3.24 -6.29
C ASN A 124 15.30 4.13 -6.30
N ALA A 125 15.50 4.92 -7.36
CA ALA A 125 16.60 5.89 -7.40
C ALA A 125 16.45 6.97 -6.31
N GLU A 126 15.22 7.44 -6.05
CA GLU A 126 14.94 8.39 -4.98
C GLU A 126 15.15 7.79 -3.59
N VAL A 127 14.68 6.57 -3.34
CA VAL A 127 14.95 5.83 -2.09
C VAL A 127 16.46 5.70 -1.85
N LYS A 128 17.21 5.25 -2.87
CA LYS A 128 18.68 5.12 -2.78
C LYS A 128 19.36 6.45 -2.54
N ARG A 129 18.88 7.54 -3.16
CA ARG A 129 19.40 8.89 -2.91
C ARG A 129 19.28 9.26 -1.42
N ARG A 130 18.12 9.02 -0.81
CA ARG A 130 17.87 9.32 0.62
C ARG A 130 18.74 8.46 1.54
N VAL A 131 18.84 7.15 1.28
CA VAL A 131 19.70 6.24 2.04
C VAL A 131 21.17 6.65 1.96
N ASN A 132 21.66 6.96 0.75
CA ASN A 132 23.06 7.37 0.54
C ASN A 132 23.35 8.72 1.22
N LEU A 133 22.40 9.66 1.18
CA LEU A 133 22.54 10.93 1.88
C LEU A 133 22.64 10.74 3.41
N TYR A 134 21.84 9.84 3.98
CA TYR A 134 21.96 9.46 5.39
C TYR A 134 23.34 8.87 5.69
N LYS A 135 23.85 7.95 4.85
CA LYS A 135 25.19 7.34 5.01
C LYS A 135 26.30 8.40 4.94
N GLU A 136 26.20 9.34 4.02
CA GLU A 136 27.16 10.44 3.85
C GLU A 136 27.18 11.38 5.06
N LYS A 137 26.01 11.74 5.58
CA LYS A 137 25.86 12.75 6.64
C LYS A 137 25.92 12.20 8.06
N GLY A 138 25.55 10.93 8.25
CA GLY A 138 25.38 10.29 9.56
C GLY A 138 24.11 10.70 10.32
N TYR A 139 23.18 11.42 9.68
CA TYR A 139 21.89 11.82 10.26
C TYR A 139 20.81 11.99 9.17
N LEU A 140 19.54 12.03 9.60
CA LEU A 140 18.39 12.29 8.71
C LEU A 140 18.31 13.79 8.35
N ASP A 141 18.60 14.11 7.10
CA ASP A 141 18.76 15.48 6.59
C ASP A 141 17.44 16.21 6.27
N GLY A 142 16.53 16.24 7.24
CA GLY A 142 15.30 17.03 7.16
C GLY A 142 14.21 16.46 6.24
N VAL A 143 13.10 17.21 6.17
CA VAL A 143 11.88 16.83 5.45
C VAL A 143 12.14 16.73 3.95
N GLY A 144 11.68 15.65 3.31
CA GLY A 144 11.95 15.37 1.89
C GLY A 144 13.23 14.56 1.65
N ASN A 145 14.04 14.34 2.69
CA ASN A 145 15.19 13.43 2.66
C ASN A 145 15.01 12.23 3.59
N GLN A 146 13.91 12.16 4.35
CA GLN A 146 13.69 11.08 5.30
C GLN A 146 13.34 9.77 4.60
N VAL A 147 13.87 8.68 5.13
CA VAL A 147 13.65 7.33 4.61
C VAL A 147 13.67 6.33 5.77
N LEU A 148 12.84 5.30 5.69
CA LEU A 148 12.91 4.12 6.56
C LEU A 148 13.02 2.88 5.68
N VAL A 149 14.06 2.10 5.93
CA VAL A 149 14.31 0.81 5.29
C VAL A 149 13.56 -0.26 6.07
N LEU A 150 12.70 -0.98 5.38
CA LEU A 150 11.84 -2.01 5.97
C LEU A 150 12.49 -3.40 5.79
N GLY A 151 12.84 -4.03 6.92
CA GLY A 151 13.45 -5.35 6.97
C GLY A 151 14.97 -5.32 6.90
N LYS A 152 15.60 -6.05 7.83
CA LYS A 152 17.04 -6.30 7.83
C LYS A 152 17.39 -7.24 6.69
N ASP A 153 18.35 -6.85 5.86
CA ASP A 153 18.80 -7.66 4.72
C ASP A 153 19.86 -8.68 5.13
N ASP A 154 20.09 -9.67 4.27
CA ASP A 154 21.16 -10.66 4.48
C ASP A 154 22.55 -10.00 4.36
N GLY A 155 23.46 -10.41 5.26
CA GLY A 155 24.82 -9.89 5.33
C GLY A 155 24.93 -8.55 6.06
N ASP A 156 25.86 -7.70 5.62
CA ASP A 156 26.21 -6.40 6.23
C ASP A 156 25.52 -5.20 5.56
N LYS A 157 24.63 -5.44 4.59
CA LYS A 157 24.06 -4.40 3.71
C LYS A 157 23.21 -3.34 4.41
N THR A 158 22.71 -3.64 5.60
CA THR A 158 21.92 -2.72 6.45
C THR A 158 22.62 -2.36 7.76
N ASP A 159 23.84 -2.87 8.00
CA ASP A 159 24.52 -2.68 9.29
C ASP A 159 25.04 -1.23 9.47
N ASP A 160 25.20 -0.49 8.37
CA ASP A 160 25.62 0.92 8.37
C ASP A 160 24.44 1.91 8.47
N ILE A 161 23.20 1.43 8.63
CA ILE A 161 21.99 2.27 8.66
C ILE A 161 21.01 1.99 9.82
N PRO A 162 21.47 1.72 11.06
CA PRO A 162 20.59 1.26 12.14
C PRO A 162 19.47 2.24 12.52
N ASN A 163 19.67 3.56 12.37
CA ASN A 163 18.65 4.56 12.74
C ASN A 163 17.57 4.78 11.68
N ILE A 164 17.73 4.17 10.50
CA ILE A 164 16.73 4.21 9.42
C ILE A 164 16.32 2.79 9.03
N LEU A 165 16.45 1.82 9.95
CA LEU A 165 16.04 0.44 9.77
C LEU A 165 14.89 0.12 10.71
N LEU A 166 13.79 -0.39 10.15
CA LEU A 166 12.74 -1.06 10.92
C LEU A 166 12.86 -2.56 10.67
N GLU A 167 13.27 -3.31 11.69
CA GLU A 167 13.43 -4.75 11.56
C GLU A 167 12.08 -5.47 11.58
N LEU A 168 12.08 -6.71 11.07
CA LEU A 168 10.90 -7.56 11.09
C LEU A 168 10.35 -7.72 12.51
N ASP A 169 9.03 -7.72 12.64
CA ASP A 169 8.28 -7.77 13.89
C ASP A 169 8.45 -6.54 14.81
N GLN A 170 9.19 -5.52 14.39
CA GLN A 170 9.22 -4.23 15.08
C GLN A 170 8.05 -3.34 14.67
N LYS A 171 7.80 -2.33 15.51
CA LYS A 171 6.77 -1.33 15.30
C LYS A 171 7.29 0.08 15.50
N THR A 172 6.69 1.04 14.80
CA THR A 172 7.02 2.46 14.95
C THR A 172 5.76 3.32 15.00
N ARG A 173 5.85 4.42 15.74
CA ARG A 173 4.85 5.50 15.81
C ARG A 173 5.38 6.82 15.28
N TRP A 174 6.58 6.80 14.71
CA TRP A 174 7.29 7.97 14.27
C TRP A 174 7.12 8.12 12.76
N ILE A 175 6.65 9.29 12.35
CA ILE A 175 6.60 9.71 10.95
C ILE A 175 7.33 11.05 10.86
N ASN A 176 8.31 11.13 10.00
CA ASN A 176 9.12 12.30 9.73
C ASN A 176 9.80 12.84 11.00
N GLN A 177 10.35 11.95 11.84
CA GLN A 177 10.89 12.26 13.18
C GLN A 177 9.86 12.89 14.16
N SER A 178 8.56 12.78 13.87
CA SER A 178 7.47 13.21 14.75
C SER A 178 6.72 12.00 15.29
N TYR A 179 6.59 11.91 16.61
CA TYR A 179 5.73 10.91 17.25
C TYR A 179 4.25 11.18 16.94
N SER A 180 3.47 10.14 16.68
CA SER A 180 2.01 10.18 16.63
C SER A 180 1.40 9.24 17.67
N SER A 181 0.50 9.76 18.50
CA SER A 181 -0.31 8.92 19.40
C SER A 181 -1.45 8.20 18.69
N CYS A 182 -1.75 8.59 17.45
CA CYS A 182 -2.91 8.12 16.68
C CYS A 182 -2.55 7.10 15.59
N PHE A 183 -1.26 6.73 15.52
CA PHE A 183 -0.73 5.81 14.52
C PHE A 183 0.33 4.90 15.14
N GLU A 184 0.31 3.63 14.77
CA GLU A 184 1.41 2.67 14.96
C GLU A 184 1.44 1.74 13.74
N ALA A 185 2.61 1.49 13.18
CA ALA A 185 2.80 0.55 12.08
C ALA A 185 3.69 -0.60 12.54
N HIS A 186 3.23 -1.83 12.33
CA HIS A 186 3.94 -3.05 12.68
C HIS A 186 4.42 -3.75 11.41
N LEU A 187 5.72 -3.92 11.25
CA LEU A 187 6.29 -4.63 10.11
C LEU A 187 6.20 -6.14 10.30
N LEU A 188 5.42 -6.82 9.47
CA LEU A 188 5.21 -8.27 9.51
C LEU A 188 5.86 -8.99 8.31
N GLY A 189 6.20 -8.26 7.26
CA GLY A 189 6.91 -8.78 6.09
C GLY A 189 7.62 -7.65 5.35
N PRO A 190 8.61 -7.96 4.51
CA PRO A 190 8.93 -9.30 4.02
C PRO A 190 9.75 -10.14 5.01
N SER A 191 9.52 -11.46 5.03
CA SER A 191 10.45 -12.41 5.68
C SER A 191 11.79 -12.43 4.93
N PRO A 192 12.94 -12.66 5.60
CA PRO A 192 14.24 -12.90 4.97
C PRO A 192 14.21 -14.08 3.98
N LYS A 193 15.11 -14.11 2.98
CA LYS A 193 15.10 -15.16 1.95
C LYS A 193 15.31 -16.55 2.54
N LYS A 194 16.27 -16.68 3.47
CA LYS A 194 16.56 -17.94 4.16
C LYS A 194 15.38 -18.57 4.91
N ASP A 195 14.35 -17.77 5.23
CA ASP A 195 13.19 -18.18 6.04
C ASP A 195 11.97 -18.55 5.16
N LEU A 196 12.07 -18.37 3.84
CA LEU A 196 11.11 -18.84 2.86
C LEU A 196 11.73 -20.14 2.29
N ASP A 197 11.08 -21.29 2.54
CA ASP A 197 11.59 -22.65 2.33
C ASP A 197 12.43 -22.90 1.05
N GLU A 198 13.24 -23.96 1.02
CA GLU A 198 13.90 -24.48 -0.20
C GLU A 198 12.91 -24.83 -1.35
N LEU A 199 11.59 -24.85 -1.08
CA LEU A 199 10.53 -24.88 -2.10
C LEU A 199 10.46 -23.59 -2.96
N GLU A 200 11.06 -22.47 -2.52
CA GLU A 200 11.18 -21.21 -3.27
C GLU A 200 11.74 -21.40 -4.68
N ASP A 201 12.75 -22.27 -4.82
CA ASP A 201 13.42 -22.54 -6.09
C ASP A 201 12.55 -23.38 -7.05
N LYS A 202 11.50 -24.04 -6.53
CA LYS A 202 10.58 -24.88 -7.32
C LYS A 202 9.31 -24.15 -7.77
N LEU A 203 8.82 -23.20 -6.96
CA LEU A 203 7.51 -22.58 -7.18
C LEU A 203 7.52 -21.33 -8.05
N GLY A 204 8.69 -20.72 -8.29
CA GLY A 204 8.90 -19.75 -9.37
C GLY A 204 7.87 -18.59 -9.43
N LYS A 205 8.30 -17.40 -9.00
CA LYS A 205 7.56 -16.11 -9.01
C LYS A 205 6.66 -15.84 -7.80
N ASN A 206 7.13 -16.11 -6.59
CA ASN A 206 6.43 -15.59 -5.42
C ASN A 206 6.52 -14.06 -5.41
N HIS A 207 5.39 -13.38 -5.59
CA HIS A 207 5.29 -11.94 -5.35
C HIS A 207 5.42 -11.70 -3.83
N SER A 208 6.50 -11.02 -3.47
CA SER A 208 6.80 -10.65 -2.09
C SER A 208 6.54 -9.17 -1.92
N SER A 209 5.96 -8.81 -0.79
CA SER A 209 5.57 -7.44 -0.50
C SER A 209 5.91 -7.06 0.93
N VAL A 210 5.97 -5.77 1.19
CA VAL A 210 5.87 -5.25 2.56
C VAL A 210 4.51 -5.63 3.11
N ILE A 211 4.49 -6.31 4.26
CA ILE A 211 3.27 -6.64 5.00
C ILE A 211 3.28 -5.85 6.30
N MET A 212 2.24 -5.05 6.52
CA MET A 212 2.11 -4.24 7.72
C MET A 212 0.70 -4.28 8.29
N ASN A 213 0.62 -4.28 9.62
CA ASN A 213 -0.62 -3.99 10.34
C ASN A 213 -0.51 -2.61 10.99
N PHE A 214 -1.47 -1.73 10.70
CA PHE A 214 -1.52 -0.37 11.21
C PHE A 214 -2.58 -0.26 12.30
N ALA A 215 -2.22 0.24 13.48
CA ALA A 215 -3.19 0.68 14.47
C ALA A 215 -3.48 2.19 14.26
N ILE A 216 -4.70 2.50 13.85
CA ILE A 216 -5.13 3.85 13.48
C ILE A 216 -6.22 4.30 14.44
N LYS A 217 -5.96 5.37 15.20
CA LYS A 217 -6.89 5.91 16.19
C LYS A 217 -7.76 7.00 15.58
N GLY A 218 -9.05 6.97 15.90
CA GLY A 218 -9.99 8.06 15.66
C GLY A 218 -10.97 8.17 16.83
N GLY A 219 -10.92 9.27 17.58
CA GLY A 219 -11.67 9.43 18.82
C GLY A 219 -11.24 8.39 19.86
N ASN A 220 -12.21 7.65 20.39
CA ASN A 220 -12.01 6.58 21.37
C ASN A 220 -11.80 5.19 20.75
N LYS A 221 -11.79 5.08 19.42
CA LYS A 221 -11.60 3.81 18.69
C LYS A 221 -10.21 3.73 18.07
N THR A 222 -9.72 2.51 17.97
CA THR A 222 -8.54 2.15 17.18
C THR A 222 -8.95 1.05 16.23
N ALA A 223 -8.71 1.25 14.93
CA ALA A 223 -8.86 0.22 13.91
C ALA A 223 -7.49 -0.40 13.60
N TYR A 224 -7.48 -1.71 13.37
CA TYR A 224 -6.34 -2.44 12.84
C TYR A 224 -6.50 -2.64 11.33
N PHE A 225 -5.59 -2.07 10.55
CA PHE A 225 -5.59 -2.17 9.09
C PHE A 225 -4.42 -3.03 8.63
N LEU A 226 -4.71 -4.22 8.12
CA LEU A 226 -3.72 -5.14 7.57
C LEU A 226 -3.62 -4.94 6.05
N SER A 227 -2.42 -4.63 5.58
CA SER A 227 -2.09 -4.49 4.16
C SER A 227 -0.86 -5.34 3.85
N GLY A 228 -0.91 -6.06 2.73
CA GLY A 228 0.17 -6.97 2.32
C GLY A 228 0.60 -6.81 0.87
N GLY A 229 0.14 -5.78 0.15
CA GLY A 229 0.33 -5.66 -1.30
C GLY A 229 0.04 -6.98 -2.01
N ASP A 230 0.95 -7.39 -2.90
CA ASP A 230 0.82 -8.64 -3.64
C ASP A 230 1.45 -9.87 -2.97
N ALA A 231 1.51 -9.90 -1.63
CA ALA A 231 2.01 -11.06 -0.92
C ALA A 231 1.19 -12.33 -1.26
N GLU A 232 1.85 -13.31 -1.85
CA GLU A 232 1.27 -14.63 -2.15
C GLU A 232 1.25 -15.56 -0.93
N VAL A 233 0.57 -16.70 -1.08
CA VAL A 233 0.28 -17.68 -0.03
C VAL A 233 1.52 -18.01 0.81
N VAL A 234 2.67 -18.30 0.19
CA VAL A 234 3.92 -18.64 0.89
C VAL A 234 4.35 -17.55 1.88
N CYS A 235 4.18 -16.28 1.51
CA CYS A 235 4.52 -15.17 2.40
C CYS A 235 3.64 -15.19 3.65
N TRP A 236 2.34 -15.44 3.50
CA TRP A 236 1.40 -15.54 4.61
C TRP A 236 1.64 -16.76 5.49
N GLU A 237 1.97 -17.91 4.90
CA GLU A 237 2.34 -19.13 5.65
C GLU A 237 3.57 -18.90 6.53
N CYS A 238 4.61 -18.25 5.98
CA CYS A 238 5.82 -17.93 6.75
C CYS A 238 5.54 -16.91 7.86
N VAL A 239 4.70 -15.90 7.62
CA VAL A 239 4.28 -14.97 8.67
C VAL A 239 3.49 -15.72 9.75
N ARG A 240 2.56 -16.60 9.36
CA ARG A 240 1.78 -17.44 10.28
C ARG A 240 2.69 -18.28 11.17
N ASP A 241 3.55 -19.10 10.57
CA ASP A 241 4.43 -20.02 11.29
C ASP A 241 5.32 -19.25 12.28
N ARG A 242 5.96 -18.17 11.81
CA ARG A 242 6.82 -17.32 12.65
C ARG A 242 6.06 -16.72 13.85
N LEU A 243 4.84 -16.23 13.63
CA LEU A 243 4.07 -15.58 14.70
C LEU A 243 3.42 -16.58 15.65
N THR A 244 3.11 -17.79 15.19
CA THR A 244 2.69 -18.91 16.05
C THR A 244 3.83 -19.29 17.01
N ASP A 245 5.04 -19.49 16.51
CA ASP A 245 6.21 -19.83 17.33
C ASP A 245 6.54 -18.73 18.37
N LYS A 246 6.24 -17.48 18.04
CA LYS A 246 6.38 -16.31 18.91
C LYS A 246 5.19 -16.07 19.84
N TYR A 247 4.15 -16.90 19.81
CA TYR A 247 2.89 -16.67 20.53
C TYR A 247 2.29 -15.27 20.29
N SER A 248 2.44 -14.76 19.07
CA SER A 248 2.19 -13.37 18.69
C SER A 248 1.20 -13.23 17.52
N MET A 249 0.40 -14.28 17.26
CA MET A 249 -0.61 -14.27 16.20
C MET A 249 -1.62 -13.11 16.31
N SER A 250 -1.87 -12.55 17.51
CA SER A 250 -2.75 -11.39 17.69
C SER A 250 -2.29 -10.13 16.95
N TRP A 251 -1.04 -10.07 16.49
CA TRP A 251 -0.56 -8.98 15.62
C TRP A 251 -1.16 -9.00 14.22
N LEU A 252 -1.79 -10.10 13.83
CA LEU A 252 -2.52 -10.25 12.56
C LEU A 252 -4.02 -9.97 12.70
N ASP A 253 -4.53 -9.66 13.91
CA ASP A 253 -5.93 -9.27 14.09
C ASP A 253 -6.22 -7.98 13.32
N TYR A 254 -7.35 -7.94 12.61
CA TYR A 254 -7.69 -6.79 11.78
C TYR A 254 -9.17 -6.42 11.87
N ASP A 255 -9.44 -5.12 11.84
CA ASP A 255 -10.78 -4.57 11.55
C ASP A 255 -10.94 -4.31 10.05
N ILE A 256 -9.83 -4.09 9.33
CA ILE A 256 -9.81 -3.80 7.90
C ILE A 256 -8.66 -4.61 7.28
N LEU A 257 -8.94 -5.41 6.26
CA LEU A 257 -7.95 -6.09 5.43
C LEU A 257 -8.06 -5.54 4.00
N GLN A 258 -6.95 -5.06 3.44
CA GLN A 258 -6.85 -4.93 1.99
C GLN A 258 -6.54 -6.31 1.43
N ALA A 259 -7.48 -6.89 0.68
CA ALA A 259 -7.37 -8.25 0.16
C ALA A 259 -6.08 -8.37 -0.67
N PRO A 260 -5.11 -9.20 -0.25
CA PRO A 260 -3.81 -9.26 -0.90
C PRO A 260 -3.91 -9.58 -2.39
N HIS A 261 -2.97 -9.05 -3.16
CA HIS A 261 -2.86 -9.23 -4.61
C HIS A 261 -4.19 -8.99 -5.34
N HIS A 262 -4.86 -7.90 -4.96
CA HIS A 262 -6.14 -7.48 -5.53
C HIS A 262 -7.25 -8.55 -5.46
N CYS A 263 -7.27 -9.38 -4.41
CA CYS A 263 -8.14 -10.57 -4.30
C CYS A 263 -7.75 -11.71 -5.27
N SER A 264 -6.44 -11.98 -5.38
CA SER A 264 -5.93 -13.14 -6.12
C SER A 264 -6.18 -14.44 -5.36
N TRP A 265 -6.37 -15.54 -6.10
CA TRP A 265 -6.35 -16.89 -5.51
C TRP A 265 -4.96 -17.29 -5.02
N HIS A 266 -3.90 -16.80 -5.67
CA HIS A 266 -2.52 -17.08 -5.29
C HIS A 266 -2.12 -16.54 -3.91
N SER A 267 -2.89 -15.61 -3.33
CA SER A 267 -2.70 -15.19 -1.94
C SER A 267 -3.27 -16.19 -0.92
N LEU A 268 -4.22 -17.04 -1.35
CA LEU A 268 -4.91 -18.01 -0.50
C LEU A 268 -4.42 -19.44 -0.71
N SER A 269 -3.80 -19.75 -1.85
CA SER A 269 -3.59 -21.13 -2.28
C SER A 269 -2.33 -21.33 -3.11
N HIS A 270 -1.74 -22.53 -2.99
CA HIS A 270 -0.71 -23.04 -3.89
C HIS A 270 -1.29 -23.73 -5.14
N HIS A 271 -2.58 -24.06 -5.12
CA HIS A 271 -3.27 -24.70 -6.24
C HIS A 271 -3.57 -23.67 -7.32
N SER A 272 -3.36 -24.05 -8.58
CA SER A 272 -3.76 -23.25 -9.72
C SER A 272 -5.25 -23.45 -10.00
N LEU A 273 -6.03 -22.36 -10.04
CA LEU A 273 -7.44 -22.44 -10.45
C LEU A 273 -7.58 -22.95 -11.88
N SER A 274 -6.69 -22.52 -12.80
CA SER A 274 -6.78 -22.93 -14.20
C SER A 274 -6.53 -24.43 -14.40
N ASP A 275 -5.72 -25.03 -13.52
CA ASP A 275 -5.32 -26.43 -13.66
C ASP A 275 -6.23 -27.37 -12.86
N MET A 276 -6.73 -26.92 -11.70
CA MET A 276 -7.48 -27.76 -10.75
C MET A 276 -8.97 -27.42 -10.67
N GLY A 277 -9.39 -26.23 -11.12
CA GLY A 277 -10.77 -25.78 -11.06
C GLY A 277 -11.36 -25.92 -9.65
N ASP A 278 -12.46 -26.65 -9.52
CA ASP A 278 -13.16 -26.88 -8.26
C ASP A 278 -12.36 -27.68 -7.22
N GLU A 279 -11.34 -28.45 -7.65
CA GLU A 279 -10.45 -29.21 -6.76
C GLU A 279 -9.33 -28.32 -6.16
N ALA A 280 -9.25 -27.04 -6.55
CA ALA A 280 -8.34 -26.10 -5.94
C ALA A 280 -8.74 -25.81 -4.49
N GLU A 281 -7.81 -25.97 -3.55
CA GLU A 281 -8.02 -25.82 -2.12
C GLU A 281 -7.18 -24.66 -1.57
N THR A 282 -7.71 -23.93 -0.60
CA THR A 282 -6.94 -22.90 0.11
C THR A 282 -5.89 -23.53 1.02
N SER A 283 -4.78 -22.84 1.25
CA SER A 283 -3.85 -23.17 2.32
C SER A 283 -4.50 -22.95 3.68
N GLU A 284 -4.58 -24.00 4.50
CA GLU A 284 -5.04 -23.90 5.89
C GLU A 284 -4.26 -22.85 6.68
N LYS A 285 -2.94 -22.77 6.47
CA LYS A 285 -2.06 -21.83 7.15
C LYS A 285 -2.37 -20.38 6.78
N ALA A 286 -2.56 -20.10 5.48
CA ALA A 286 -2.94 -18.75 5.05
C ALA A 286 -4.34 -18.38 5.57
N MET A 287 -5.28 -19.33 5.56
CA MET A 287 -6.62 -19.12 6.10
C MET A 287 -6.62 -18.88 7.62
N GLU A 288 -5.69 -19.44 8.40
CA GLU A 288 -5.52 -19.08 9.82
C GLU A 288 -5.15 -17.60 10.02
N VAL A 289 -4.47 -16.97 9.07
CA VAL A 289 -4.19 -15.53 9.08
C VAL A 289 -5.44 -14.74 8.72
N PHE A 290 -6.10 -15.10 7.61
CA PHE A 290 -7.24 -14.32 7.12
C PHE A 290 -8.49 -14.48 7.98
N ASN A 291 -8.68 -15.59 8.70
CA ASN A 291 -9.77 -15.76 9.67
C ASN A 291 -9.60 -14.95 10.96
N ARG A 292 -8.55 -14.12 11.09
CA ARG A 292 -8.36 -13.20 12.24
C ARG A 292 -9.15 -11.89 12.13
N ALA A 293 -10.13 -11.86 11.25
CA ALA A 293 -11.10 -10.79 11.15
C ALA A 293 -11.77 -10.55 12.51
N LYS A 294 -11.85 -9.28 12.92
CA LYS A 294 -12.59 -8.87 14.12
C LYS A 294 -14.07 -8.71 13.79
N GLN A 295 -14.90 -8.59 14.83
CA GLN A 295 -16.33 -8.35 14.67
C GLN A 295 -16.61 -7.09 13.83
N ASN A 296 -17.48 -7.22 12.82
CA ASN A 296 -17.82 -6.21 11.83
C ASN A 296 -16.63 -5.76 10.95
N ALA A 297 -15.64 -6.63 10.73
CA ALA A 297 -14.48 -6.32 9.90
C ALA A 297 -14.85 -6.04 8.43
N PHE A 298 -14.00 -5.27 7.76
CA PHE A 298 -14.07 -5.02 6.33
C PHE A 298 -12.94 -5.77 5.62
N ILE A 299 -13.26 -6.52 4.56
CA ILE A 299 -12.26 -6.99 3.59
C ILE A 299 -12.48 -6.22 2.30
N ILE A 300 -11.45 -5.52 1.83
CA ILE A 300 -11.55 -4.56 0.74
C ILE A 300 -10.65 -5.03 -0.40
N SER A 301 -11.25 -5.35 -1.54
CA SER A 301 -10.53 -5.66 -2.77
C SER A 301 -10.31 -4.39 -3.59
N SER A 302 -9.05 -3.95 -3.68
CA SER A 302 -8.62 -2.90 -4.61
C SER A 302 -8.39 -3.53 -5.99
N SER A 303 -9.47 -3.68 -6.74
CA SER A 303 -9.47 -4.38 -8.03
C SER A 303 -10.49 -3.77 -8.99
N LYS A 304 -10.49 -4.26 -10.23
CA LYS A 304 -11.63 -4.13 -11.14
C LYS A 304 -12.84 -4.89 -10.59
N VAL A 305 -13.97 -4.81 -11.29
CA VAL A 305 -15.16 -5.59 -10.93
C VAL A 305 -14.77 -7.08 -10.91
N ILE A 306 -15.19 -7.77 -9.85
CA ILE A 306 -14.94 -9.19 -9.68
C ILE A 306 -16.09 -9.93 -10.38
N GLU A 307 -15.81 -10.43 -11.58
CA GLU A 307 -16.73 -11.21 -12.41
C GLU A 307 -16.62 -12.69 -12.06
N ASP A 308 -17.71 -13.46 -12.20
CA ASP A 308 -17.69 -14.93 -12.12
C ASP A 308 -17.08 -15.50 -13.42
N ASP A 309 -15.76 -15.40 -13.51
CA ASP A 309 -14.96 -15.88 -14.63
C ASP A 309 -13.61 -16.46 -14.16
N GLU A 310 -12.82 -16.93 -15.12
CA GLU A 310 -11.53 -17.58 -14.90
C GLU A 310 -10.35 -16.61 -14.72
N LYS A 311 -10.60 -15.30 -14.58
CA LYS A 311 -9.52 -14.32 -14.42
C LYS A 311 -8.97 -14.37 -13.00
N ASP A 312 -7.66 -14.20 -12.90
CA ASP A 312 -6.96 -14.00 -11.63
C ASP A 312 -5.75 -13.08 -11.86
N PRO A 313 -5.61 -11.95 -11.15
CA PRO A 313 -6.58 -11.32 -10.25
C PRO A 313 -7.58 -10.36 -10.96
N PRO A 314 -8.70 -9.97 -10.31
CA PRO A 314 -9.25 -10.58 -9.10
C PRO A 314 -9.90 -11.93 -9.43
N ALA A 315 -9.81 -12.90 -8.52
CA ALA A 315 -10.44 -14.20 -8.68
C ALA A 315 -11.80 -14.26 -7.96
N TYR A 316 -12.84 -14.72 -8.65
CA TYR A 316 -14.17 -14.92 -8.06
C TYR A 316 -14.14 -15.89 -6.88
N ARG A 317 -13.44 -17.01 -7.03
CA ARG A 317 -13.25 -18.02 -5.97
C ARG A 317 -12.56 -17.45 -4.73
N ALA A 318 -11.58 -16.56 -4.90
CA ALA A 318 -10.94 -15.90 -3.77
C ALA A 318 -11.92 -14.96 -3.03
N LYS A 319 -12.74 -14.22 -3.79
CA LYS A 319 -13.81 -13.39 -3.22
C LYS A 319 -14.77 -14.25 -2.37
N GLU A 320 -15.19 -15.42 -2.84
CA GLU A 320 -16.08 -16.30 -2.08
C GLU A 320 -15.46 -16.73 -0.73
N GLU A 321 -14.15 -17.01 -0.70
CA GLU A 321 -13.46 -17.32 0.56
C GLU A 321 -13.41 -16.12 1.51
N TYR A 322 -13.16 -14.91 0.99
CA TYR A 322 -13.21 -13.71 1.81
C TYR A 322 -14.63 -13.36 2.30
N GLU A 323 -15.66 -13.61 1.48
CA GLU A 323 -17.08 -13.46 1.88
C GLU A 323 -17.43 -14.39 3.04
N LYS A 324 -16.99 -15.66 2.99
CA LYS A 324 -17.16 -16.61 4.10
C LYS A 324 -16.51 -16.09 5.40
N ILE A 325 -15.32 -15.50 5.31
CA ILE A 325 -14.63 -14.92 6.48
C ILE A 325 -15.47 -13.82 7.11
N VAL A 326 -15.93 -12.84 6.32
CA VAL A 326 -16.66 -11.69 6.87
C VAL A 326 -18.05 -12.09 7.36
N ASP A 327 -18.72 -13.05 6.74
CA ASP A 327 -20.03 -13.55 7.19
C ASP A 327 -19.96 -14.11 8.62
N ASN A 328 -18.87 -14.82 8.95
CA ASN A 328 -18.65 -15.37 10.29
C ASN A 328 -18.50 -14.30 11.38
N VAL A 329 -18.16 -13.06 11.01
CA VAL A 329 -17.91 -11.95 11.94
C VAL A 329 -18.86 -10.77 11.73
N GLN A 330 -19.97 -10.95 11.00
CA GLN A 330 -20.92 -9.88 10.62
C GLN A 330 -20.22 -8.68 9.92
N GLY A 331 -19.15 -8.97 9.20
CA GLY A 331 -18.36 -8.02 8.44
C GLY A 331 -18.94 -7.74 7.05
N GLN A 332 -18.13 -7.12 6.19
CA GLN A 332 -18.45 -6.85 4.80
C GLN A 332 -17.25 -7.04 3.88
N PHE A 333 -17.48 -7.73 2.77
CA PHE A 333 -16.56 -7.74 1.64
C PHE A 333 -16.95 -6.62 0.68
N LEU A 334 -15.97 -5.84 0.21
CA LEU A 334 -16.20 -4.67 -0.63
C LEU A 334 -15.19 -4.61 -1.77
N CYS A 335 -15.64 -4.49 -3.02
CA CYS A 335 -14.77 -4.12 -4.13
C CYS A 335 -14.78 -2.61 -4.34
N VAL A 336 -13.60 -2.01 -4.51
CA VAL A 336 -13.46 -0.56 -4.72
C VAL A 336 -14.14 -0.11 -6.03
N SER A 337 -14.10 -0.95 -7.08
CA SER A 337 -14.72 -0.63 -8.37
C SER A 337 -16.26 -0.56 -8.34
N ASP A 338 -16.90 -1.09 -7.30
CA ASP A 338 -18.34 -1.00 -7.09
C ASP A 338 -18.75 0.31 -6.40
N HIS A 339 -17.80 1.05 -5.83
CA HIS A 339 -18.08 2.31 -5.15
C HIS A 339 -18.15 3.48 -6.14
N LYS A 340 -19.38 3.92 -6.43
CA LYS A 340 -19.65 4.95 -7.43
C LYS A 340 -20.55 6.07 -6.91
N LYS A 341 -20.32 7.29 -7.41
CA LYS A 341 -21.22 8.43 -7.28
C LYS A 341 -21.51 9.00 -8.65
N ASN A 342 -22.79 9.14 -9.00
CA ASN A 342 -23.22 9.63 -10.32
C ASN A 342 -22.62 8.84 -11.51
N GLY A 343 -22.38 7.54 -11.33
CA GLY A 343 -21.77 6.67 -12.34
C GLY A 343 -20.24 6.70 -12.38
N GLU A 344 -19.59 7.63 -11.67
CA GLU A 344 -18.14 7.74 -11.59
C GLU A 344 -17.59 6.97 -10.38
N ASN A 345 -16.47 6.27 -10.59
CA ASN A 345 -15.74 5.63 -9.52
C ASN A 345 -15.05 6.67 -8.64
N ILE A 346 -15.34 6.63 -7.34
CA ILE A 346 -14.75 7.50 -6.32
C ILE A 346 -14.10 6.64 -5.23
N PRO A 347 -13.21 7.19 -4.39
CA PRO A 347 -12.54 6.41 -3.35
C PRO A 347 -13.55 5.79 -2.38
N LEU A 348 -13.35 4.52 -2.05
CA LEU A 348 -14.09 3.86 -0.98
C LEU A 348 -13.47 4.29 0.35
N GLU A 349 -14.28 4.85 1.25
CA GLU A 349 -13.76 5.42 2.50
C GLU A 349 -14.31 4.70 3.74
N ILE A 350 -13.40 4.35 4.65
CA ILE A 350 -13.72 3.88 5.99
C ILE A 350 -13.37 4.99 7.00
N GLU A 351 -14.35 5.45 7.76
CA GLU A 351 -14.20 6.36 8.89
C GLU A 351 -13.95 5.59 10.19
N ILE A 352 -13.04 6.11 11.01
CA ILE A 352 -12.78 5.66 12.38
C ILE A 352 -13.10 6.84 13.30
N SER A 353 -14.12 6.67 14.15
CA SER A 353 -14.57 7.72 15.07
C SER A 353 -15.14 7.11 16.36
N ASP A 354 -15.57 7.97 17.30
CA ASP A 354 -16.25 7.54 18.52
C ASP A 354 -17.49 6.67 18.25
N ASN A 355 -18.08 6.80 17.06
CA ASN A 355 -19.24 6.05 16.62
C ASN A 355 -18.91 4.66 16.04
N GLY A 356 -17.64 4.27 16.02
CA GLY A 356 -17.17 2.99 15.48
C GLY A 356 -16.34 3.13 14.20
N ILE A 357 -16.13 1.99 13.53
CA ILE A 357 -15.47 1.88 12.24
C ILE A 357 -16.56 1.70 11.20
N LYS A 358 -16.70 2.62 10.25
CA LYS A 358 -17.84 2.65 9.32
C LYS A 358 -17.43 3.01 7.91
N LYS A 359 -18.02 2.34 6.93
CA LYS A 359 -17.99 2.78 5.53
C LYS A 359 -18.78 4.08 5.36
N ILE A 360 -18.17 5.08 4.71
CA ILE A 360 -18.87 6.30 4.31
C ILE A 360 -19.66 6.01 3.01
N ALA A 361 -20.92 6.46 2.98
CA ALA A 361 -21.75 6.31 1.79
C ALA A 361 -21.25 7.20 0.64
N ALA A 362 -21.28 6.69 -0.59
CA ALA A 362 -20.81 7.43 -1.77
C ALA A 362 -21.49 8.79 -1.93
N SER A 363 -22.79 8.88 -1.62
CA SER A 363 -23.57 10.12 -1.71
C SER A 363 -23.01 11.25 -0.83
N ALA A 364 -22.38 10.91 0.30
CA ALA A 364 -21.81 11.85 1.26
C ALA A 364 -20.44 12.42 0.86
N LEU A 365 -19.78 11.84 -0.15
CA LEU A 365 -18.43 12.26 -0.59
C LEU A 365 -18.50 13.41 -1.61
N GLY A 366 -17.61 14.40 -1.51
CA GLY A 366 -17.47 15.42 -2.56
C GLY A 366 -17.09 14.79 -3.90
N MET A 367 -17.53 15.37 -5.02
CA MET A 367 -17.00 15.00 -6.33
C MET A 367 -15.80 15.88 -6.63
N ALA A 368 -14.79 15.29 -7.28
CA ALA A 368 -13.71 16.08 -7.83
C ALA A 368 -14.23 16.89 -9.02
N GLU A 369 -14.03 18.21 -9.01
CA GLU A 369 -14.23 18.98 -10.23
C GLU A 369 -13.08 18.64 -11.17
N SER A 370 -13.39 18.03 -12.33
CA SER A 370 -12.41 17.72 -13.37
C SER A 370 -11.79 19.02 -13.89
N SER A 371 -10.73 19.49 -13.22
CA SER A 371 -9.97 20.64 -13.68
C SER A 371 -9.14 20.21 -14.88
N SER A 372 -9.69 20.41 -16.08
CA SER A 372 -8.93 20.36 -17.32
C SER A 372 -7.98 21.56 -17.38
N ALA A 373 -6.96 21.58 -16.52
CA ALA A 373 -5.85 22.50 -16.66
C ALA A 373 -5.01 22.00 -17.84
N ALA A 374 -5.42 22.39 -19.05
CA ALA A 374 -4.60 22.28 -20.23
C ALA A 374 -3.24 22.92 -19.90
N VAL A 375 -2.20 22.09 -19.81
CA VAL A 375 -0.83 22.57 -19.77
C VAL A 375 -0.64 23.33 -21.06
N ASN A 376 -0.66 24.65 -20.97
CA ASN A 376 -0.56 25.54 -22.11
C ASN A 376 0.88 25.42 -22.67
N ARG A 377 1.11 24.40 -23.50
CA ARG A 377 2.31 24.27 -24.34
C ARG A 377 2.17 25.28 -25.48
N GLN A 378 2.28 26.57 -25.17
CA GLN A 378 2.70 27.52 -26.19
C GLN A 378 4.22 27.52 -26.23
N GLY A 379 4.74 26.63 -27.08
CA GLY A 379 6.01 26.87 -27.73
C GLY A 379 5.85 28.08 -28.64
N GLY A 380 6.55 29.16 -28.32
CA GLY A 380 6.74 30.29 -29.21
C GLY A 380 8.17 30.26 -29.75
N GLY A 381 8.38 29.51 -30.83
CA GLY A 381 9.55 29.68 -31.67
C GLY A 381 9.31 30.82 -32.67
N GLY A 382 10.30 31.72 -32.78
CA GLY A 382 10.60 32.50 -33.99
C GLY A 382 9.84 33.80 -34.21
N TYR A 383 10.53 34.94 -34.04
CA TYR A 383 11.12 35.77 -35.12
C TYR A 383 11.20 37.25 -34.70
N ALA A 384 12.42 37.72 -34.41
CA ALA A 384 13.02 38.98 -34.85
C ALA A 384 14.49 38.99 -34.42
#